data_AF-A0A3M1ZN93-F1
#
_entry.id   AF-A0A3M1ZN93-F1
#
_cell.length_a   1.000
_cell.length_b   1.000
_cell.length_c   1.000
_cell.angle_alpha   90.00
_cell.angle_beta   90.00
_cell.angle_gamma   90.00
#
_symmetry.space_group_name_H-M   'P 1'
#
loop_
_entity.id
_entity.type
_entity.pdbx_description
1 polymer ?
#
loop_
_entity_poly.entity_id
_entity_poly.type
_entity_poly.pdbx_seq_one_letter_code
_entity_poly.pdbx_strand_id
1 'polypeptide(L)'
;MSRYQLIDSSSKLHAAVEAMKNSDVLCVDTEFHREHTYFPEFALLQIYGNSRCWIIDPLAIADLSPVWDVLTDPGILKVFHAA
;
A
#
# COMPACT_ATOMS: atom_id res chain seq x y z
N MET A 1 -20.58 -5.24 -4.17
CA MET A 1 -19.59 -4.52 -3.33
C MET A 1 -18.27 -4.50 -4.07
N SER A 2 -17.59 -3.35 -4.11
CA SER A 2 -16.33 -3.25 -4.85
C SER A 2 -15.27 -4.17 -4.23
N ARG A 3 -14.53 -4.91 -5.07
CA ARG A 3 -13.52 -5.89 -4.64
C ARG A 3 -12.25 -5.24 -4.08
N TYR A 4 -12.11 -3.92 -4.23
CA TYR A 4 -10.96 -3.14 -3.80
C TYR A 4 -11.37 -1.70 -3.47
N GLN A 5 -10.50 -0.98 -2.76
CA GLN A 5 -10.62 0.43 -2.42
C GLN A 5 -9.44 1.21 -3.02
N LEU A 6 -9.73 2.21 -3.85
CA LEU A 6 -8.73 3.17 -4.32
C LEU A 6 -8.44 4.20 -3.22
N ILE A 7 -7.17 4.40 -2.93
CA ILE A 7 -6.64 5.32 -1.93
C ILE A 7 -5.82 6.37 -2.67
N ASP A 8 -6.44 7.53 -2.91
CA ASP A 8 -5.95 8.65 -3.70
C ASP A 8 -5.93 9.96 -2.89
N SER A 9 -6.10 9.87 -1.58
CA SER A 9 -6.14 11.01 -0.67
C SER A 9 -5.59 10.65 0.70
N SER A 10 -5.04 11.65 1.40
CA SER A 10 -4.55 11.46 2.76
C SER A 10 -5.62 10.94 3.71
N SER A 11 -6.88 11.40 3.60
CA SER A 11 -7.96 10.94 4.48
C SER A 11 -8.30 9.46 4.26
N LYS A 12 -8.34 9.00 3.00
CA LYS A 12 -8.52 7.59 2.67
C LYS A 12 -7.33 6.76 3.15
N LEU A 13 -6.10 7.29 3.05
CA LEU A 13 -4.89 6.63 3.50
C LEU A 13 -4.92 6.37 5.01
N HIS A 14 -5.25 7.37 5.81
CA HIS A 14 -5.35 7.22 7.27
C HIS A 14 -6.39 6.15 7.64
N ALA A 15 -7.57 6.18 7.02
CA ALA A 15 -8.59 5.17 7.27
C ALA A 15 -8.16 3.76 6.85
N ALA A 16 -7.40 3.64 5.74
CA ALA A 16 -6.85 2.37 5.28
C ALA A 16 -5.79 1.84 6.23
N VAL A 17 -4.86 2.69 6.69
CA VAL A 17 -3.80 2.36 7.64
C VAL A 17 -4.37 1.83 8.96
N GLU A 18 -5.38 2.49 9.51
CA GLU A 18 -6.04 2.00 10.73
C GLU A 18 -6.69 0.63 10.52
N ALA A 19 -7.25 0.37 9.33
CA ALA A 19 -7.76 -0.96 9.00
C ALA A 19 -6.65 -2.01 8.82
N MET A 20 -5.50 -1.63 8.23
CA MET A 20 -4.36 -2.51 8.02
C MET A 20 -3.70 -2.93 9.33
N LYS A 21 -3.59 -2.02 10.32
CA LYS A 21 -3.04 -2.31 11.66
C LYS A 21 -3.76 -3.45 12.39
N ASN A 22 -5.00 -3.75 12.01
CA ASN A 22 -5.77 -4.87 12.55
C ASN A 22 -5.54 -6.20 11.81
N SER A 23 -4.50 -6.29 10.97
CA SER A 23 -4.18 -7.50 10.20
C SER A 23 -2.96 -8.18 10.78
N ASP A 24 -3.03 -9.49 11.01
CA ASP A 24 -1.83 -10.28 11.38
C ASP A 24 -0.86 -10.45 10.19
N VAL A 25 -1.40 -10.40 8.97
CA VAL A 25 -0.65 -10.57 7.72
C VAL A 25 -1.12 -9.55 6.68
N LEU A 26 -0.17 -8.95 5.97
CA LEU A 26 -0.40 -8.09 4.80
C LEU A 26 0.34 -8.67 3.60
N CYS A 27 -0.38 -8.92 2.50
CA CYS A 27 0.24 -9.18 1.20
C CYS A 27 0.50 -7.86 0.50
N VAL A 28 1.71 -7.67 -0.01
CA VAL A 28 2.16 -6.38 -0.56
C VAL A 28 2.75 -6.59 -1.95
N ASP A 29 2.38 -5.73 -2.89
CA ASP A 29 2.91 -5.69 -4.25
C ASP A 29 3.03 -4.24 -4.74
N THR A 30 3.87 -4.00 -5.74
CA THR A 30 4.23 -2.65 -6.21
C THR A 30 4.37 -2.60 -7.72
N GLU A 31 3.88 -1.53 -8.33
CA GLU A 31 4.04 -1.26 -9.76
C GLU A 31 4.96 -0.06 -9.99
N PHE A 32 5.76 -0.12 -11.06
CA PHE A 32 6.72 0.92 -11.42
C PHE A 32 6.74 1.21 -12.91
N HIS A 33 6.99 2.47 -13.27
CA HIS A 33 7.39 2.85 -14.63
C HIS A 33 8.91 2.78 -14.77
N ARG A 34 9.38 2.24 -15.91
CA ARG A 34 10.82 1.98 -16.15
C ARG A 34 11.27 2.35 -17.57
N GLU A 35 10.39 2.78 -18.46
CA GLU A 35 10.72 2.94 -19.89
C GLU A 35 11.64 4.14 -20.16
N HIS A 36 11.56 5.20 -19.35
CA HIS A 36 12.18 6.50 -19.64
C HIS A 36 13.06 7.05 -18.51
N THR A 37 13.24 6.31 -17.43
CA THR A 37 13.96 6.77 -16.23
C THR A 37 15.06 5.80 -15.81
N TYR A 38 16.14 6.35 -15.27
CA TYR A 38 17.24 5.54 -14.73
C TYR A 38 16.84 4.84 -13.42
N PHE A 39 16.10 5.54 -12.55
CA PHE A 39 15.50 4.95 -11.35
C PHE A 39 14.01 4.65 -11.62
N PRO A 40 13.49 3.47 -11.24
CA PRO A 40 12.08 3.17 -11.38
C PRO A 40 11.22 4.20 -10.67
N GLU A 41 10.21 4.72 -11.36
CA GLU A 41 9.24 5.62 -10.76
C GLU A 41 8.13 4.80 -10.11
N PHE A 42 7.85 5.08 -8.84
CA PHE A 42 6.86 4.35 -8.07
C PHE A 42 5.45 4.75 -8.53
N ALA A 43 4.72 3.79 -9.12
CA ALA A 43 3.46 4.05 -9.78
C ALA A 43 2.25 3.60 -8.96
N LEU A 44 2.37 2.52 -8.20
CA LEU A 44 1.26 1.98 -7.40
C LEU A 44 1.76 1.09 -6.26
N LEU A 45 1.02 1.12 -5.15
CA LEU A 45 1.19 0.18 -4.04
C LEU A 45 -0.11 -0.60 -3.82
N GLN A 46 -0.03 -1.91 -3.88
CA GLN A 46 -1.16 -2.80 -3.59
C GLN A 46 -0.94 -3.47 -2.23
N ILE A 47 -1.95 -3.41 -1.37
CA ILE A 47 -1.94 -4.11 -0.09
C ILE A 47 -3.23 -4.91 0.05
N TYR A 48 -3.12 -6.16 0.47
CA TYR A 48 -4.26 -6.99 0.85
C TYR A 48 -4.10 -7.48 2.30
N GLY A 49 -5.16 -7.34 3.08
CA GLY A 49 -5.20 -7.73 4.48
C GLY A 49 -6.59 -7.56 5.05
N ASN A 50 -6.93 -8.31 6.11
CA ASN A 50 -8.24 -8.23 6.76
C ASN A 50 -9.43 -8.32 5.77
N SER A 51 -9.32 -9.20 4.78
CA SER A 51 -10.30 -9.38 3.69
C SER A 51 -10.60 -8.12 2.85
N ARG A 52 -9.65 -7.19 2.78
CA ARG A 52 -9.75 -5.95 1.99
C ARG A 52 -8.52 -5.79 1.10
N CYS A 53 -8.76 -5.21 -0.08
CA CYS A 53 -7.71 -4.84 -1.02
C CYS A 53 -7.65 -3.32 -1.12
N TRP A 54 -6.49 -2.74 -0.84
CA TRP A 54 -6.20 -1.31 -0.95
C TRP A 54 -5.26 -1.09 -2.13
N ILE A 55 -5.66 -0.19 -3.01
CA ILE A 55 -4.88 0.25 -4.17
C ILE A 55 -4.49 1.69 -3.89
N ILE A 56 -3.22 1.91 -3.54
CA ILE A 56 -2.71 3.21 -3.10
C ILE A 56 -1.99 3.86 -4.27
N ASP A 57 -2.44 5.06 -4.61
CA ASP A 57 -1.84 5.93 -5.62
C ASP A 57 -0.78 6.83 -4.95
N PRO A 58 0.52 6.53 -5.13
CA PRO A 58 1.60 7.31 -4.55
C PRO A 58 1.78 8.68 -5.22
N LEU A 59 1.21 8.91 -6.40
CA LEU A 59 1.32 10.17 -7.14
C LEU A 59 0.27 11.18 -6.67
N ALA A 60 -0.89 10.70 -6.23
CA ALA A 60 -1.96 11.52 -5.67
C ALA A 60 -1.73 11.93 -4.20
N ILE A 61 -0.84 11.22 -3.49
CA ILE A 61 -0.64 11.38 -2.05
C ILE A 61 0.79 11.85 -1.77
N ALA A 62 0.91 13.07 -1.23
CA ALA A 62 2.22 13.67 -0.95
C ALA A 62 2.99 12.99 0.21
N ASP A 63 2.28 12.45 1.20
CA ASP A 63 2.88 11.80 2.37
C ASP A 63 2.37 10.37 2.54
N LEU A 64 3.28 9.41 2.35
CA LEU A 64 3.04 7.99 2.51
C LEU A 64 3.58 7.43 3.83
N SER A 65 4.13 8.27 4.72
CA SER A 65 4.66 7.88 6.03
C SER A 65 3.71 6.97 6.83
N PRO A 66 2.38 7.21 6.85
CA PRO A 66 1.45 6.33 7.55
C PRO A 66 1.45 4.87 7.08
N VAL A 67 1.75 4.62 5.80
CA VAL A 67 1.84 3.25 5.27
C VAL A 67 3.14 2.60 5.70
N TRP A 68 4.23 3.37 5.77
CA TRP A 68 5.52 2.88 6.22
C TRP A 68 5.48 2.41 7.68
N ASP A 69 4.72 3.10 8.53
CA ASP A 69 4.49 2.67 9.92
C ASP A 69 3.90 1.25 9.99
N VAL A 70 2.94 0.93 9.11
CA VAL A 70 2.33 -0.40 9.05
C VAL A 70 3.27 -1.43 8.44
N LEU A 71 3.96 -1.07 7.35
CA LEU A 71 4.88 -2.00 6.68
C LEU A 71 6.12 -2.31 7.52
N THR A 72 6.49 -1.44 8.47
CA THR A 72 7.60 -1.64 9.39
C THR A 72 7.20 -2.22 10.75
N ASP A 73 5.89 -2.33 11.05
CA ASP A 73 5.40 -2.91 12.30
C ASP A 73 5.81 -4.39 12.43
N PRO A 74 6.67 -4.77 13.41
CA PRO A 74 7.11 -6.16 13.58
C PRO A 74 5.98 -7.11 14.02
N GLY A 75 4.86 -6.59 14.51
CA GLY A 75 3.67 -7.37 14.87
C GLY A 75 2.85 -7.85 13.67
N ILE A 76 3.12 -7.31 12.47
CA ILE A 76 2.40 -7.65 11.24
C ILE A 76 3.35 -8.38 10.29
N LEU A 77 2.99 -9.58 9.83
CA LEU A 77 3.77 -10.28 8.81
C LEU A 77 3.52 -9.64 7.44
N LYS A 78 4.58 -9.25 6.72
CA LYS A 78 4.46 -8.79 5.34
C LYS A 78 4.88 -9.89 4.38
N VAL A 79 4.01 -10.24 3.45
CA VAL A 79 4.25 -11.25 2.42
C VAL A 79 4.39 -10.54 1.07
N PHE A 80 5.52 -10.76 0.43
CA PHE A 80 5.80 -10.31 -0.94
C PHE A 80 6.10 -11.54 -1.81
N HIS A 81 5.95 -11.42 -3.12
CA HIS A 81 6.42 -12.41 -4.07
C HIS A 81 7.48 -11.78 -4.97
N ALA A 82 8.65 -12.43 -5.08
CA ALA A 82 9.78 -11.94 -5.89
C ALA A 82 10.20 -10.49 -5.57
N ALA A 83 10.38 -10.20 -4.27
CA ALA A 83 10.76 -8.88 -3.73
C ALA A 83 12.23 -8.51 -3.97
#